data_AF-A0A963A5T3-F1
#
_entry.id   AF-A0A963A5T3-F1
#
_cell.length_a   1.000
_cell.length_b   1.000
_cell.length_c   1.000
_cell.angle_alpha   90.00
_cell.angle_beta   90.00
_cell.angle_gamma   90.00
#
_symmetry.space_group_name_H-M   'P 1'
#
loop_
_entity.id
_entity.type
_entity.pdbx_description
1 polymer ?
#
loop_
_entity_poly.entity_id
_entity_poly.type
_entity_poly.pdbx_seq_one_letter_code
_entity_poly.pdbx_strand_id
1 'polypeptide(L)'
;LGVAETQQRLQADGTYQQQLAAAQQAERVAQHAEEKTELALDDRRKKGEPYEQDPLFIYLWQRGYGTSEYHANPLTAYLDDWVARLCGYGDARANYAMLTSIPRRLQEHAEQVRAAAKAEFQRLEQLERSAADADGIPARQRELTTTREALQQLDDELASQQQSHRELLQRNDQFSAGEDHYFTQAIEQLTAELRRDDIRELHRDARLTPTPDDDRVIDRIVELVEEKARISEDLEQHRTLLRAHRERLNELESLRLEFKRERYDGTSSVFADGTLVGMMLNEFLKGVLSRDGLWREIRRQHRQHTTHSSPDFGSGGFSRRGSGWGGSGGFGSGGGGFKTGGGF
;
A
#
# COMPACT_ATOMS: atom_id res chain seq x y z
N LEU A 1 22.07 -13.35 13.37
CA LEU A 1 22.30 -11.92 13.10
C LEU A 1 21.04 -11.37 12.46
N GLY A 2 20.54 -10.24 12.95
CA GLY A 2 19.43 -9.53 12.32
C GLY A 2 19.90 -8.78 11.08
N VAL A 3 18.96 -8.39 10.19
CA VAL A 3 19.24 -7.61 8.97
C VAL A 3 20.10 -6.36 9.28
N ALA A 4 19.83 -5.69 10.39
CA ALA A 4 20.59 -4.50 10.82
C ALA A 4 22.04 -4.81 11.22
N GLU A 5 22.30 -5.96 11.84
CA GLU A 5 23.65 -6.35 12.27
C GLU A 5 24.51 -6.76 11.06
N THR A 6 23.92 -7.49 10.11
CA THR A 6 24.59 -7.82 8.84
C THR A 6 24.93 -6.56 8.04
N GLN A 7 24.01 -5.59 8.01
CA GLN A 7 24.25 -4.30 7.36
C GLN A 7 25.38 -3.52 8.06
N GLN A 8 25.42 -3.47 9.39
CA GLN A 8 26.50 -2.82 10.13
C GLN A 8 27.85 -3.50 9.87
N ARG A 9 27.87 -4.83 9.82
CA ARG A 9 29.08 -5.60 9.48
C ARG A 9 29.57 -5.30 8.06
N LEU A 10 28.67 -5.28 7.08
CA LEU A 10 28.99 -4.90 5.70
C LEU A 10 29.52 -3.47 5.61
N GLN A 11 28.88 -2.52 6.31
CA GLN A 11 29.35 -1.13 6.36
C GLN A 11 30.74 -0.97 6.98
N ALA A 12 31.14 -1.88 7.88
CA ALA A 12 32.47 -1.91 8.47
C ALA A 12 33.51 -2.67 7.62
N ASP A 13 33.09 -3.41 6.59
CA ASP A 13 33.97 -4.18 5.70
C ASP A 13 34.63 -3.26 4.67
N GLY A 14 35.95 -3.21 4.67
CA GLY A 14 36.73 -2.40 3.73
C GLY A 14 36.56 -2.80 2.27
N THR A 15 36.32 -4.08 1.99
CA THR A 15 36.08 -4.57 0.61
C THR A 15 34.73 -4.07 0.07
N TYR A 16 33.70 -4.10 0.92
CA TYR A 16 32.38 -3.57 0.60
C TYR A 16 32.43 -2.05 0.38
N GLN A 17 33.11 -1.30 1.26
CA GLN A 17 33.26 0.15 1.11
C GLN A 17 33.96 0.53 -0.19
N GLN A 18 35.02 -0.18 -0.57
CA GLN A 18 35.73 0.05 -1.83
C GLN A 18 34.83 -0.21 -3.04
N GLN A 19 34.10 -1.33 -3.04
CA GLN A 19 33.17 -1.67 -4.11
C GLN A 19 32.00 -0.66 -4.20
N LEU A 20 31.49 -0.21 -3.06
CA LEU A 20 30.45 0.82 -2.99
C LEU A 20 30.95 2.14 -3.59
N ALA A 21 32.15 2.58 -3.21
CA ALA A 21 32.76 3.79 -3.76
C ALA A 21 33.00 3.68 -5.27
N ALA A 22 33.47 2.52 -5.75
CA ALA A 22 33.67 2.24 -7.16
C ALA A 22 32.34 2.29 -7.96
N ALA A 23 31.28 1.67 -7.45
CA ALA A 23 29.95 1.73 -8.05
C ALA A 23 29.40 3.17 -8.09
N GLN A 24 29.54 3.94 -7.00
CA GLN A 24 29.13 5.34 -6.94
C GLN A 24 29.92 6.25 -7.89
N GLN A 25 31.21 5.97 -8.07
CA GLN A 25 32.03 6.71 -9.03
C GLN A 25 31.62 6.35 -10.47
N ALA A 26 31.46 5.06 -10.79
CA ALA A 26 31.05 4.62 -12.11
C ALA A 26 29.67 5.18 -12.50
N GLU A 27 28.72 5.23 -11.56
CA GLU A 27 27.39 5.82 -11.76
C GLU A 27 27.49 7.33 -12.08
N ARG A 28 28.29 8.09 -11.32
CA ARG A 28 28.51 9.52 -11.58
C ARG A 28 29.13 9.76 -12.96
N VAL A 29 30.10 8.94 -13.36
CA VAL A 29 30.73 9.06 -14.70
C VAL A 29 29.72 8.71 -15.79
N ALA A 30 28.87 7.71 -15.58
CA ALA A 30 27.80 7.36 -16.53
C ALA A 30 26.79 8.51 -16.69
N GLN A 31 26.29 9.07 -15.60
CA GLN A 31 25.36 10.20 -15.63
C GLN A 31 25.97 11.40 -16.36
N HIS A 32 27.22 11.77 -16.06
CA HIS A 32 27.88 12.86 -16.77
C HIS A 32 28.13 12.57 -18.26
N ALA A 33 28.35 11.31 -18.65
CA ALA A 33 28.50 10.92 -20.05
C ALA A 33 27.16 11.02 -20.80
N GLU A 34 26.06 10.63 -20.16
CA GLU A 34 24.69 10.77 -20.66
C GLU A 34 24.32 12.26 -20.82
N GLU A 35 24.54 13.08 -19.80
CA GLU A 35 24.32 14.54 -19.83
C GLU A 35 25.10 15.22 -20.98
N LYS A 36 26.37 14.85 -21.16
CA LYS A 36 27.21 15.36 -22.28
C LYS A 36 26.67 14.93 -23.64
N THR A 37 26.13 13.72 -23.73
CA THR A 37 25.53 13.21 -24.96
C THR A 37 24.25 13.99 -25.29
N GLU A 38 23.39 14.22 -24.30
CA GLU A 38 22.19 15.05 -24.45
C GLU A 38 22.53 16.48 -24.91
N LEU A 39 23.52 17.11 -24.26
CA LEU A 39 23.99 18.44 -24.64
C LEU A 39 24.54 18.46 -26.07
N ALA A 40 25.32 17.44 -26.47
CA ALA A 40 25.86 17.34 -27.83
C ALA A 40 24.77 17.10 -28.88
N LEU A 41 23.72 16.35 -28.56
CA LEU A 41 22.56 16.17 -29.42
C LEU A 41 21.78 17.47 -29.60
N ASP A 42 21.59 18.24 -28.52
CA ASP A 42 21.00 19.58 -28.56
C ASP A 42 21.81 20.56 -29.39
N ASP A 43 23.13 20.57 -29.21
CA ASP A 43 24.05 21.40 -29.98
C ASP A 43 24.02 21.02 -31.47
N ARG A 44 23.97 19.72 -31.80
CA ARG A 44 23.82 19.26 -33.19
C ARG A 44 22.49 19.69 -33.78
N ARG A 45 21.39 19.64 -33.02
CA ARG A 45 20.09 20.14 -33.47
C ARG A 45 20.15 21.64 -33.81
N LYS A 46 20.62 22.46 -32.87
CA LYS A 46 20.66 23.93 -33.02
C LYS A 46 21.66 24.39 -34.09
N LYS A 47 22.85 23.80 -34.14
CA LYS A 47 23.92 24.19 -35.09
C LYS A 47 23.77 23.50 -36.46
N GLY A 48 22.98 22.44 -36.56
CA GLY A 48 22.71 21.72 -37.80
C GLY A 48 21.62 22.36 -38.65
N GLU A 49 20.67 23.05 -38.03
CA GLU A 49 19.52 23.66 -38.68
C GLU A 49 19.87 24.59 -39.88
N PRO A 50 20.89 25.49 -39.80
CA PRO A 50 21.26 26.32 -40.95
C PRO A 50 21.77 25.53 -42.16
N TYR A 51 22.42 24.38 -41.93
CA TYR A 51 22.91 23.50 -43.00
C TYR A 51 21.77 22.67 -43.60
N GLU A 52 20.83 22.22 -42.76
CA GLU A 52 19.67 21.41 -43.17
C GLU A 52 18.60 22.25 -43.92
N GLN A 53 18.56 23.57 -43.67
CA GLN A 53 17.69 24.50 -44.38
C GLN A 53 18.22 24.94 -45.75
N ASP A 54 19.50 24.72 -46.07
CA ASP A 54 20.08 25.01 -47.39
C ASP A 54 19.89 23.81 -48.35
N PRO A 55 19.02 23.92 -49.37
CA PRO A 55 18.75 22.82 -50.30
C PRO A 55 19.95 22.46 -51.17
N LEU A 56 20.83 23.43 -51.49
CA LEU A 56 22.01 23.20 -52.32
C LEU A 56 23.07 22.43 -51.54
N PHE A 57 23.25 22.78 -50.26
CA PHE A 57 24.15 22.06 -49.35
C PHE A 57 23.70 20.60 -49.15
N ILE A 58 22.42 20.39 -48.80
CA ILE A 58 21.89 19.05 -48.56
C ILE A 58 21.91 18.19 -49.83
N TYR A 59 21.63 18.77 -50.99
CA TYR A 59 21.73 18.08 -52.27
C TYR A 59 23.16 17.56 -52.53
N LEU A 60 24.18 18.40 -52.36
CA LEU A 60 25.59 17.98 -52.54
C LEU A 60 26.04 16.97 -51.47
N TRP A 61 25.55 17.14 -50.23
CA TRP A 61 25.83 16.22 -49.12
C TRP A 61 25.24 14.82 -49.36
N GLN A 62 23.96 14.73 -49.75
CA GLN A 62 23.30 13.45 -50.06
C GLN A 62 23.94 12.74 -51.25
N ARG A 63 24.46 13.50 -52.22
CA ARG A 63 25.16 12.97 -53.39
C ARG A 63 26.59 12.50 -53.07
N GLY A 64 27.08 12.76 -51.86
CA GLY A 64 28.42 12.40 -51.42
C GLY A 64 29.51 13.26 -52.08
N TYR A 65 29.19 14.45 -52.58
CA TYR A 65 30.16 15.31 -53.28
C TYR A 65 31.42 15.53 -52.42
N GLY A 66 32.61 15.28 -53.00
CA GLY A 66 33.89 15.37 -52.29
C GLY A 66 34.29 14.13 -51.48
N THR A 67 33.64 12.98 -51.65
CA THR A 67 34.08 11.66 -51.12
C THR A 67 34.40 10.67 -52.23
N SER A 68 35.00 9.54 -51.86
CA SER A 68 35.17 8.38 -52.73
C SER A 68 33.85 7.75 -53.19
N GLU A 69 32.73 8.11 -52.57
CA GLU A 69 31.39 7.61 -52.91
C GLU A 69 30.71 8.47 -53.99
N TYR A 70 31.29 9.64 -54.34
CA TYR A 70 30.73 10.52 -55.38
C TYR A 70 30.92 9.93 -56.78
N HIS A 71 29.81 9.65 -57.45
CA HIS A 71 29.79 9.18 -58.83
C HIS A 71 28.86 10.08 -59.66
N ALA A 72 29.42 10.81 -60.63
CA ALA A 72 28.64 11.67 -61.52
C ALA A 72 29.28 11.78 -62.92
N ASN A 73 28.44 12.06 -63.92
CA ASN A 73 28.89 12.32 -65.28
C ASN A 73 29.64 13.68 -65.34
N PRO A 74 30.57 13.88 -66.29
CA PRO A 74 31.43 15.08 -66.34
C PRO A 74 30.66 16.42 -66.35
N LEU A 75 29.50 16.48 -67.01
CA LEU A 75 28.65 17.66 -67.04
C LEU A 75 27.99 17.94 -65.68
N THR A 76 27.57 16.89 -64.97
CA THR A 76 26.99 17.02 -63.63
C THR A 76 28.05 17.34 -62.59
N ALA A 77 29.26 16.78 -62.71
CA ALA A 77 30.40 17.12 -61.86
C ALA A 77 30.81 18.61 -62.00
N TYR A 78 30.75 19.16 -63.21
CA TYR A 78 30.99 20.58 -63.44
C TYR A 78 29.94 21.48 -62.78
N LEU A 79 28.66 21.13 -62.89
CA LEU A 79 27.58 21.86 -62.24
C LEU A 79 27.66 21.74 -60.70
N ASP A 80 27.94 20.55 -60.18
CA ASP A 80 28.12 20.32 -58.75
C ASP A 80 29.34 21.10 -58.19
N ASP A 81 30.44 21.22 -58.95
CA ASP A 81 31.60 22.06 -58.56
C ASP A 81 31.27 23.55 -58.55
N TRP A 82 30.46 24.02 -59.50
CA TRP A 82 29.97 25.39 -59.50
C TRP A 82 29.06 25.68 -58.31
N VAL A 83 28.11 24.79 -58.01
CA VAL A 83 27.23 24.88 -56.83
C VAL A 83 28.04 24.84 -55.54
N ALA A 84 29.04 23.95 -55.46
CA ALA A 84 29.90 23.81 -54.29
C ALA A 84 30.70 25.08 -53.96
N ARG A 85 31.18 25.80 -54.98
CA ARG A 85 31.86 27.09 -54.80
C ARG A 85 30.89 28.20 -54.40
N LEU A 86 29.65 28.16 -54.90
CA LEU A 86 28.62 29.16 -54.61
C LEU A 86 28.14 29.10 -53.15
N CYS A 87 27.95 27.89 -52.60
CA CYS A 87 27.50 27.69 -51.21
C CYS A 87 28.64 27.48 -50.20
N GLY A 88 29.91 27.55 -50.62
CA GLY A 88 31.05 27.34 -49.71
C GLY A 88 31.10 25.92 -49.13
N TYR A 89 30.72 24.91 -49.94
CA TYR A 89 30.48 23.54 -49.50
C TYR A 89 31.70 22.87 -48.84
N GLY A 90 32.93 23.21 -49.24
CA GLY A 90 34.15 22.59 -48.71
C GLY A 90 34.28 22.71 -47.18
N ASP A 91 34.17 23.94 -46.67
CA ASP A 91 34.28 24.21 -45.22
C ASP A 91 33.00 23.79 -44.49
N ALA A 92 31.84 24.03 -45.09
CA ALA A 92 30.54 23.65 -44.54
C ALA A 92 30.41 22.14 -44.34
N ARG A 93 30.93 21.34 -45.28
CA ARG A 93 30.92 19.87 -45.22
C ARG A 93 31.75 19.35 -44.06
N ALA A 94 32.96 19.87 -43.85
CA ALA A 94 33.83 19.46 -42.75
C ALA A 94 33.18 19.77 -41.39
N ASN A 95 32.60 20.97 -41.25
CA ASN A 95 31.89 21.39 -40.04
C ASN A 95 30.65 20.53 -39.76
N TYR A 96 29.84 20.23 -40.78
CA TYR A 96 28.64 19.39 -40.64
C TYR A 96 28.99 17.91 -40.36
N ALA A 97 30.02 17.37 -41.00
CA ALA A 97 30.53 16.03 -40.73
C ALA A 97 31.06 15.89 -39.29
N MET A 98 31.74 16.92 -38.79
CA MET A 98 32.19 16.98 -37.39
C MET A 98 30.98 17.06 -36.44
N LEU A 99 30.01 17.93 -36.74
CA LEU A 99 28.81 18.12 -35.92
C LEU A 99 27.96 16.85 -35.79
N THR A 100 27.92 16.02 -36.83
CA THR A 100 27.14 14.77 -36.85
C THR A 100 27.89 13.58 -36.24
N SER A 101 29.22 13.55 -36.33
CA SER A 101 30.02 12.43 -35.80
C SER A 101 30.33 12.52 -34.30
N ILE A 102 30.38 13.73 -33.72
CA ILE A 102 30.65 13.92 -32.28
C ILE A 102 29.55 13.31 -31.38
N PRO A 103 28.24 13.56 -31.60
CA PRO A 103 27.19 13.00 -30.74
C PRO A 103 27.16 11.47 -30.80
N ARG A 104 27.40 10.89 -31.98
CA ARG A 104 27.45 9.43 -32.15
C ARG A 104 28.55 8.80 -31.28
N ARG A 105 29.76 9.35 -31.31
CA ARG A 105 30.87 8.85 -30.47
C ARG A 105 30.62 9.04 -28.98
N LEU A 106 29.97 10.15 -28.60
CA LEU A 106 29.60 10.40 -27.20
C LEU A 106 28.54 9.40 -26.73
N GLN A 107 27.55 9.08 -27.56
CA GLN A 107 26.55 8.06 -27.26
C GLN A 107 27.18 6.67 -27.09
N GLU A 108 28.04 6.25 -28.02
CA GLU A 108 28.78 4.97 -27.93
C GLU A 108 29.61 4.92 -26.63
N HIS A 109 30.25 6.03 -26.25
CA HIS A 109 30.99 6.12 -24.99
C HIS A 109 30.06 6.07 -23.76
N ALA A 110 28.93 6.79 -23.77
CA ALA A 110 27.96 6.79 -22.68
C ALA A 110 27.39 5.37 -22.45
N GLU A 111 27.07 4.65 -23.52
CA GLU A 111 26.61 3.25 -23.44
C GLU A 111 27.66 2.33 -22.82
N GLN A 112 28.94 2.48 -23.20
CA GLN A 112 30.05 1.69 -22.62
C GLN A 112 30.24 1.98 -21.13
N VAL A 113 30.23 3.27 -20.74
CA VAL A 113 30.37 3.68 -19.34
C VAL A 113 29.16 3.21 -18.53
N ARG A 114 27.96 3.29 -19.08
CA ARG A 114 26.74 2.81 -18.44
C ARG A 114 26.77 1.29 -18.24
N ALA A 115 27.29 0.53 -19.21
CA ALA A 115 27.50 -0.90 -19.06
C ALA A 115 28.53 -1.22 -17.95
N ALA A 116 29.62 -0.46 -17.87
CA ALA A 116 30.61 -0.60 -16.80
C ALA A 116 30.00 -0.29 -15.41
N ALA A 117 29.22 0.77 -15.28
CA ALA A 117 28.52 1.11 -14.03
C ALA A 117 27.55 -0.01 -13.59
N LYS A 118 26.79 -0.59 -14.54
CA LYS A 118 25.92 -1.74 -14.26
C LYS A 118 26.72 -2.96 -13.77
N ALA A 119 27.90 -3.22 -14.35
CA ALA A 119 28.75 -4.33 -13.92
C ALA A 119 29.28 -4.13 -12.48
N GLU A 120 29.71 -2.91 -12.12
CA GLU A 120 30.14 -2.61 -10.74
C GLU A 120 28.99 -2.72 -9.74
N PHE A 121 27.78 -2.32 -10.12
CA PHE A 121 26.58 -2.50 -9.31
C PHE A 121 26.23 -3.97 -9.10
N GLN A 122 26.33 -4.81 -10.14
CA GLN A 122 26.10 -6.25 -10.02
C GLN A 122 27.10 -6.91 -9.06
N ARG A 123 28.37 -6.48 -9.06
CA ARG A 123 29.36 -6.96 -8.08
C ARG A 123 29.00 -6.56 -6.65
N LEU A 124 28.57 -5.31 -6.45
CA LEU A 124 28.10 -4.84 -5.15
C LEU A 124 26.91 -5.67 -4.65
N GLU A 125 25.92 -5.89 -5.52
CA GLU A 125 24.74 -6.70 -5.19
C GLU A 125 25.12 -8.16 -4.87
N GLN A 126 26.11 -8.73 -5.55
CA GLN A 126 26.61 -10.07 -5.22
C GLN A 126 27.28 -10.14 -3.85
N LEU A 127 28.03 -9.10 -3.44
CA LEU A 127 28.60 -9.02 -2.08
C LEU A 127 27.50 -8.92 -1.02
N GLU A 128 26.48 -8.11 -1.28
CA GLU A 128 25.34 -7.98 -0.37
C GLU A 128 24.57 -9.31 -0.26
N ARG A 129 24.24 -9.93 -1.40
CA ARG A 129 23.54 -11.22 -1.43
C ARG A 129 24.33 -12.32 -0.74
N SER A 130 25.63 -12.44 -0.97
CA SER A 130 26.45 -13.47 -0.34
C SER A 130 26.53 -13.29 1.18
N ALA A 131 26.63 -12.05 1.66
CA ALA A 131 26.55 -11.74 3.08
C ALA A 131 25.16 -12.04 3.68
N ALA A 132 24.09 -11.75 2.94
CA ALA A 132 22.72 -12.09 3.34
C ALA A 132 22.51 -13.61 3.46
N ASP A 133 23.02 -14.36 2.47
CA ASP A 133 22.94 -15.81 2.43
C ASP A 133 23.75 -16.44 3.57
N ALA A 134 24.96 -15.93 3.83
CA ALA A 134 25.80 -16.38 4.95
C ALA A 134 25.11 -16.19 6.31
N ASP A 135 24.33 -15.12 6.47
CA ASP A 135 23.60 -14.83 7.71
C ASP A 135 22.18 -15.45 7.73
N GLY A 136 21.80 -16.17 6.66
CA GLY A 136 20.50 -16.84 6.52
C GLY A 136 19.30 -15.90 6.44
N ILE A 137 19.51 -14.64 6.02
CA ILE A 137 18.45 -13.62 5.94
C ILE A 137 17.33 -14.04 4.99
N PRO A 138 17.59 -14.55 3.76
CA PRO A 138 16.52 -14.92 2.85
C PRO A 138 15.64 -16.05 3.36
N ALA A 139 16.23 -17.02 4.08
CA ALA A 139 15.46 -18.09 4.70
C ALA A 139 14.52 -17.55 5.78
N ARG A 140 15.00 -16.65 6.64
CA ARG A 140 14.16 -15.99 7.66
C ARG A 140 13.08 -15.09 7.06
N GLN A 141 13.38 -14.39 5.97
CA GLN A 141 12.38 -13.59 5.25
C GLN A 141 11.27 -14.47 4.68
N ARG A 142 11.61 -15.61 4.08
CA ARG A 142 10.62 -16.59 3.60
C ARG A 142 9.78 -17.16 4.73
N GLU A 143 10.42 -17.55 5.84
CA GLU A 143 9.71 -18.04 7.02
C GLU A 143 8.73 -16.99 7.55
N LEU A 144 9.18 -15.74 7.70
CA LEU A 144 8.36 -14.61 8.12
C LEU A 144 7.19 -14.34 7.16
N THR A 145 7.39 -14.42 5.84
CA THR A 145 6.29 -14.28 4.87
C THR A 145 5.30 -15.43 5.01
N THR A 146 5.77 -16.68 5.10
CA THR A 146 4.91 -17.86 5.28
C THR A 146 4.11 -17.77 6.58
N THR A 147 4.74 -17.38 7.69
CA THR A 147 4.05 -17.20 8.98
C THR A 147 3.01 -16.08 8.90
N ARG A 148 3.31 -14.96 8.22
CA ARG A 148 2.35 -13.87 8.02
C ARG A 148 1.15 -14.30 7.18
N GLU A 149 1.38 -15.07 6.13
CA GLU A 149 0.31 -15.62 5.29
C GLU A 149 -0.56 -16.60 6.09
N ALA A 150 0.06 -17.48 6.89
CA ALA A 150 -0.67 -18.39 7.77
C ALA A 150 -1.49 -17.64 8.84
N LEU A 151 -0.94 -16.58 9.44
CA LEU A 151 -1.67 -15.73 10.38
C LEU A 151 -2.85 -15.03 9.72
N GLN A 152 -2.69 -14.51 8.50
CA GLN A 152 -3.77 -13.90 7.75
C GLN A 152 -4.89 -14.90 7.45
N GLN A 153 -4.54 -16.12 7.03
CA GLN A 153 -5.51 -17.20 6.80
C GLN A 153 -6.30 -17.54 8.07
N LEU A 154 -5.62 -17.70 9.21
CA LEU A 154 -6.28 -17.94 10.49
C LEU A 154 -7.20 -16.80 10.91
N ASP A 155 -6.80 -15.55 10.65
CA ASP A 155 -7.63 -14.38 10.94
C ASP A 155 -8.88 -14.32 10.04
N ASP A 156 -8.76 -14.68 8.77
CA ASP A 156 -9.89 -14.77 7.84
C ASP A 156 -10.84 -15.92 8.23
N GLU A 157 -10.29 -17.07 8.63
CA GLU A 157 -11.07 -18.21 9.16
C GLU A 157 -11.82 -17.82 10.43
N LEU A 158 -11.14 -17.17 11.39
CA LEU A 158 -11.75 -16.69 12.63
C LEU A 158 -12.89 -15.70 12.34
N ALA A 159 -12.68 -14.76 11.42
CA ALA A 159 -13.72 -13.81 11.03
C ALA A 159 -14.96 -14.51 10.44
N SER A 160 -14.76 -15.56 9.64
CA SER A 160 -15.85 -16.36 9.07
C SER A 160 -16.63 -17.16 10.13
N GLN A 161 -15.92 -17.77 11.09
CA GLN A 161 -16.53 -18.49 12.21
C GLN A 161 -17.31 -17.54 13.12
N GLN A 162 -16.75 -16.36 13.39
CA GLN A 162 -17.41 -15.33 14.20
C GLN A 162 -18.70 -14.83 13.53
N GLN A 163 -18.69 -14.64 12.21
CA GLN A 163 -19.89 -14.28 11.45
C GLN A 163 -20.97 -15.37 11.55
N SER A 164 -20.61 -16.64 11.34
CA SER A 164 -21.53 -17.78 11.48
C SER A 164 -22.11 -17.89 12.89
N HIS A 165 -21.28 -17.70 13.92
CA HIS A 165 -21.73 -17.68 15.31
C HIS A 165 -22.73 -16.54 15.58
N ARG A 166 -22.50 -15.34 15.03
CA ARG A 166 -23.43 -14.21 15.13
C ARG A 166 -24.79 -14.52 14.49
N GLU A 167 -24.79 -15.15 13.32
CA GLU A 167 -26.03 -15.56 12.65
C GLU A 167 -26.81 -16.62 13.45
N LEU A 168 -26.11 -17.58 14.05
CA LEU A 168 -26.73 -18.59 14.92
C LEU A 168 -27.32 -17.98 16.19
N LEU A 169 -26.62 -17.03 16.83
CA LEU A 169 -27.14 -16.31 17.98
C LEU A 169 -28.38 -15.48 17.62
N GLN A 170 -28.36 -14.79 16.48
CA GLN A 170 -29.53 -14.03 16.03
C GLN A 170 -30.75 -14.93 15.81
N ARG A 171 -30.55 -16.13 15.24
CA ARG A 171 -31.63 -17.13 15.13
C ARG A 171 -32.10 -17.61 16.50
N ASN A 172 -31.18 -17.92 17.41
CA ASN A 172 -31.52 -18.36 18.78
C ASN A 172 -32.33 -17.29 19.53
N ASP A 173 -32.04 -16.01 19.29
CA ASP A 173 -32.76 -14.90 19.90
C ASP A 173 -34.18 -14.77 19.38
N GLN A 174 -34.40 -14.98 18.08
CA GLN A 174 -35.74 -15.03 17.49
C GLN A 174 -36.58 -16.16 18.09
N PHE A 175 -35.99 -17.36 18.26
CA PHE A 175 -36.66 -18.48 18.94
C PHE A 175 -36.95 -18.19 20.42
N SER A 176 -35.97 -17.63 21.15
CA SER A 176 -36.10 -17.37 22.59
C SER A 176 -37.07 -16.23 22.92
N ALA A 177 -37.26 -15.29 21.99
CA ALA A 177 -38.25 -14.21 22.10
C ALA A 177 -39.69 -14.68 21.82
N GLY A 178 -39.89 -15.91 21.33
CA GLY A 178 -41.20 -16.37 20.86
C GLY A 178 -41.68 -15.63 19.61
N GLU A 179 -40.77 -14.97 18.90
CA GLU A 179 -41.04 -14.29 17.63
C GLU A 179 -40.88 -15.26 16.44
N ASP A 180 -40.59 -16.53 16.71
CA ASP A 180 -40.59 -17.53 15.67
C ASP A 180 -42.01 -17.79 15.16
N HIS A 181 -42.08 -18.12 13.87
CA HIS A 181 -43.34 -18.31 13.14
C HIS A 181 -44.24 -19.36 13.81
N TYR A 182 -43.65 -20.44 14.34
CA TYR A 182 -44.42 -21.55 14.90
C TYR A 182 -44.91 -21.25 16.32
N PHE A 183 -44.10 -20.58 17.15
CA PHE A 183 -44.53 -20.15 18.47
C PHE A 183 -45.64 -19.11 18.39
N THR A 184 -45.56 -18.15 17.46
CA THR A 184 -46.62 -17.15 17.23
C THR A 184 -47.94 -17.84 16.85
N GLN A 185 -47.90 -18.81 15.92
CA GLN A 185 -49.08 -19.61 15.54
C GLN A 185 -49.66 -20.43 16.70
N ALA A 186 -48.79 -21.03 17.52
CA ALA A 186 -49.21 -21.82 18.67
C ALA A 186 -49.88 -20.95 19.75
N ILE A 187 -49.33 -19.75 20.02
CA ILE A 187 -49.94 -18.77 20.92
C ILE A 187 -51.28 -18.28 20.38
N GLU A 188 -51.41 -17.99 19.08
CA GLU A 188 -52.68 -17.60 18.48
C GLU A 188 -53.75 -18.69 18.62
N GLN A 189 -53.41 -19.96 18.33
CA GLN A 189 -54.34 -21.08 18.53
C GLN A 189 -54.72 -21.26 19.99
N LEU A 190 -53.74 -21.22 20.90
CA LEU A 190 -53.99 -21.35 22.33
C LEU A 190 -54.86 -20.20 22.86
N THR A 191 -54.63 -18.98 22.40
CA THR A 191 -55.43 -17.80 22.77
C THR A 191 -56.85 -17.88 22.22
N ALA A 192 -57.03 -18.44 21.01
CA ALA A 192 -58.35 -18.67 20.42
C ALA A 192 -59.16 -19.72 21.20
N GLU A 193 -58.52 -20.78 21.70
CA GLU A 193 -59.16 -21.80 22.53
C GLU A 193 -59.44 -21.29 23.96
N LEU A 194 -58.48 -20.60 24.60
CA LEU A 194 -58.64 -20.08 25.97
C LEU A 194 -59.63 -18.92 26.08
N ARG A 195 -59.94 -18.21 24.99
CA ARG A 195 -61.01 -17.20 24.96
C ARG A 195 -62.41 -17.78 25.27
N ARG A 196 -62.56 -19.10 25.33
CA ARG A 196 -63.83 -19.75 25.70
C ARG A 196 -64.07 -19.85 27.21
N ASP A 197 -63.03 -19.86 28.04
CA ASP A 197 -63.18 -20.06 29.50
C ASP A 197 -62.49 -18.92 30.26
N ASP A 198 -63.27 -17.89 30.60
CA ASP A 198 -62.78 -16.72 31.35
C ASP A 198 -62.56 -17.11 32.83
N ILE A 199 -61.40 -16.80 33.40
CA ILE A 199 -61.07 -16.99 34.83
C ILE A 199 -62.14 -16.37 35.75
N ARG A 200 -62.87 -15.36 35.25
CA ARG A 200 -64.01 -14.74 35.94
C ARG A 200 -65.23 -15.65 36.07
N GLU A 201 -65.43 -16.59 35.15
CA GLU A 201 -66.47 -17.62 35.25
C GLU A 201 -66.06 -18.68 36.27
N LEU A 202 -64.80 -19.13 36.26
CA LEU A 202 -64.23 -20.01 37.30
C LEU A 202 -64.43 -19.46 38.72
N HIS A 203 -64.16 -18.16 38.92
CA HIS A 203 -64.40 -17.47 40.20
C HIS A 203 -65.89 -17.43 40.61
N ARG A 204 -66.79 -17.39 39.63
CA ARG A 204 -68.24 -17.35 39.87
C ARG A 204 -68.76 -18.73 40.24
N ASP A 205 -68.24 -19.76 39.59
CA ASP A 205 -68.66 -21.16 39.79
C ASP A 205 -68.14 -21.74 41.11
N ALA A 206 -66.91 -21.42 41.52
CA ALA A 206 -66.39 -21.86 42.82
C ALA A 206 -67.12 -21.22 44.01
N ARG A 207 -67.67 -20.01 43.87
CA ARG A 207 -68.51 -19.40 44.92
C ARG A 207 -69.87 -20.07 45.06
N LEU A 208 -70.27 -20.87 44.08
CA LEU A 208 -71.51 -21.64 44.09
C LEU A 208 -71.31 -23.03 44.70
N THR A 209 -70.07 -23.47 44.96
CA THR A 209 -69.83 -24.77 45.57
C THR A 209 -70.01 -24.73 47.10
N PRO A 210 -70.46 -25.83 47.72
CA PRO A 210 -70.81 -25.85 49.15
C PRO A 210 -69.60 -25.82 50.11
N THR A 211 -68.39 -26.07 49.60
CA THR A 211 -67.18 -26.28 50.40
C THR A 211 -66.12 -25.21 50.10
N PRO A 212 -65.44 -24.66 51.12
CA PRO A 212 -64.46 -23.59 50.94
C PRO A 212 -63.13 -24.05 50.30
N ASP A 213 -62.99 -25.33 49.98
CA ASP A 213 -61.78 -25.86 49.35
C ASP A 213 -61.60 -25.34 47.92
N ASP A 214 -62.69 -25.10 47.19
CA ASP A 214 -62.62 -24.54 45.84
C ASP A 214 -62.20 -23.06 45.86
N ASP A 215 -62.65 -22.27 46.84
CA ASP A 215 -62.17 -20.90 47.06
C ASP A 215 -60.65 -20.86 47.31
N ARG A 216 -60.12 -21.79 48.12
CA ARG A 216 -58.67 -21.90 48.38
C ARG A 216 -57.88 -22.27 47.13
N VAL A 217 -58.42 -23.13 46.28
CA VAL A 217 -57.79 -23.50 45.00
C VAL A 217 -57.74 -22.28 44.09
N ILE A 218 -58.81 -21.48 44.05
CA ILE A 218 -58.83 -20.24 43.28
C ILE A 218 -57.85 -19.19 43.82
N ASP A 219 -57.81 -18.98 45.14
CA ASP A 219 -56.83 -18.06 45.74
C ASP A 219 -55.39 -18.49 45.37
N ARG A 220 -55.11 -19.80 45.37
CA ARG A 220 -53.83 -20.34 44.92
C ARG A 220 -53.56 -20.10 43.44
N ILE A 221 -54.58 -20.20 42.58
CA ILE A 221 -54.47 -19.87 41.15
C ILE A 221 -54.13 -18.38 40.98
N VAL A 222 -54.77 -17.49 41.74
CA VAL A 222 -54.49 -16.05 41.69
C VAL A 222 -53.05 -15.77 42.13
N GLU A 223 -52.58 -16.35 43.23
CA GLU A 223 -51.18 -16.24 43.67
C GLU A 223 -50.20 -16.69 42.59
N LEU A 224 -50.47 -17.83 41.94
CA LEU A 224 -49.63 -18.36 40.86
C LEU A 224 -49.64 -17.47 39.61
N VAL A 225 -50.78 -16.83 39.29
CA VAL A 225 -50.88 -15.87 38.19
C VAL A 225 -50.05 -14.62 38.48
N GLU A 226 -50.10 -14.10 39.70
CA GLU A 226 -49.28 -12.97 40.13
C GLU A 226 -47.78 -13.32 40.15
N GLU A 227 -47.42 -14.51 40.63
CA GLU A 227 -46.05 -15.00 40.62
C GLU A 227 -45.52 -15.16 39.19
N LYS A 228 -46.33 -15.74 38.29
CA LYS A 228 -46.01 -15.81 36.85
C LYS A 228 -45.80 -14.42 36.26
N ALA A 229 -46.64 -13.44 36.60
CA ALA A 229 -46.50 -12.08 36.08
C ALA A 229 -45.17 -11.45 36.54
N ARG A 230 -44.81 -11.57 37.82
CA ARG A 230 -43.52 -11.11 38.37
C ARG A 230 -42.32 -11.76 37.69
N ILE A 231 -42.30 -13.10 37.60
CA ILE A 231 -41.22 -13.84 36.95
C ILE A 231 -41.11 -13.44 35.47
N SER A 232 -42.23 -13.20 34.79
CA SER A 232 -42.23 -12.79 33.38
C SER A 232 -41.62 -11.40 33.20
N GLU A 233 -41.89 -10.47 34.12
CA GLU A 233 -41.28 -9.13 34.13
C GLU A 233 -39.77 -9.20 34.37
N ASP A 234 -39.32 -9.95 35.38
CA ASP A 234 -37.89 -10.17 35.66
C ASP A 234 -37.17 -10.80 34.45
N LEU A 235 -37.84 -11.76 33.79
CA LEU A 235 -37.30 -12.43 32.62
C LEU A 235 -37.16 -11.47 31.43
N GLU A 236 -38.11 -10.57 31.20
CA GLU A 236 -37.99 -9.50 30.18
C GLU A 236 -36.86 -8.51 30.50
N GLN A 237 -36.67 -8.15 31.78
CA GLN A 237 -35.56 -7.30 32.19
C GLN A 237 -34.21 -7.99 31.92
N HIS A 238 -34.06 -9.27 32.27
CA HIS A 238 -32.86 -10.05 31.99
C HIS A 238 -32.62 -10.25 30.50
N ARG A 239 -33.67 -10.49 29.69
CA ARG A 239 -33.58 -10.55 28.23
C ARG A 239 -33.05 -9.24 27.65
N THR A 240 -33.53 -8.11 28.14
CA THR A 240 -33.09 -6.77 27.70
C THR A 240 -31.62 -6.52 28.04
N LEU A 241 -31.20 -6.87 29.26
CA LEU A 241 -29.79 -6.78 29.69
C LEU A 241 -28.88 -7.67 28.83
N LEU A 242 -29.31 -8.91 28.55
CA LEU A 242 -28.55 -9.84 27.71
C LEU A 242 -28.40 -9.32 26.27
N ARG A 243 -29.47 -8.76 25.69
CA ARG A 243 -29.42 -8.12 24.37
C ARG A 243 -28.40 -6.98 24.35
N ALA A 244 -28.43 -6.09 25.35
CA ALA A 244 -27.48 -4.99 25.45
C ALA A 244 -26.01 -5.48 25.57
N HIS A 245 -25.75 -6.52 26.37
CA HIS A 245 -24.42 -7.12 26.47
C HIS A 245 -23.94 -7.75 25.16
N ARG A 246 -24.84 -8.42 24.42
CA ARG A 246 -24.53 -8.99 23.10
C ARG A 246 -24.23 -7.92 22.06
N GLU A 247 -25.02 -6.85 22.02
CA GLU A 247 -24.73 -5.69 21.16
C GLU A 247 -23.35 -5.12 21.46
N ARG A 248 -23.00 -4.97 22.75
CA ARG A 248 -21.68 -4.48 23.16
C ARG A 248 -20.54 -5.40 22.71
N LEU A 249 -20.74 -6.71 22.82
CA LEU A 249 -19.77 -7.69 22.36
C LEU A 249 -19.56 -7.60 20.85
N ASN A 250 -20.64 -7.43 20.09
CA ASN A 250 -20.58 -7.25 18.63
C ASN A 250 -19.83 -5.96 18.22
N GLU A 251 -20.06 -4.86 18.94
CA GLU A 251 -19.33 -3.62 18.72
C GLU A 251 -17.82 -3.77 19.04
N LEU A 252 -17.48 -4.46 20.12
CA LEU A 252 -16.09 -4.73 20.51
C LEU A 252 -15.39 -5.63 19.50
N GLU A 253 -16.07 -6.66 18.99
CA GLU A 253 -15.56 -7.52 17.94
C GLU A 253 -15.32 -6.74 16.64
N SER A 254 -16.26 -5.87 16.28
CA SER A 254 -16.12 -4.98 15.12
C SER A 254 -14.91 -4.04 15.27
N LEU A 255 -14.69 -3.47 16.46
CA LEU A 255 -13.51 -2.66 16.76
C LEU A 255 -12.22 -3.47 16.66
N ARG A 256 -12.21 -4.72 17.16
CA ARG A 256 -11.05 -5.62 17.06
C ARG A 256 -10.68 -5.88 15.60
N LEU A 257 -11.67 -6.15 14.75
CA LEU A 257 -11.47 -6.36 13.32
C LEU A 257 -10.94 -5.09 12.64
N GLU A 258 -11.48 -3.93 12.99
CA GLU A 258 -11.03 -2.64 12.46
C GLU A 258 -9.58 -2.33 12.89
N PHE A 259 -9.25 -2.59 14.16
CA PHE A 259 -7.91 -2.45 14.71
C PHE A 259 -6.88 -3.32 13.98
N LYS A 260 -7.22 -4.58 13.71
CA LYS A 260 -6.38 -5.49 12.90
C LYS A 260 -6.28 -5.04 11.44
N ARG A 261 -7.38 -4.58 10.84
CA ARG A 261 -7.38 -4.10 9.44
C ARG A 261 -6.43 -2.92 9.23
N GLU A 262 -6.39 -1.99 10.18
CA GLU A 262 -5.45 -0.87 10.17
C GLU A 262 -4.01 -1.27 10.60
N ARG A 263 -3.76 -2.54 10.91
CA ARG A 263 -2.49 -3.10 11.40
C ARG A 263 -1.97 -2.42 12.66
N TYR A 264 -2.88 -2.00 13.53
CA TYR A 264 -2.53 -1.37 14.81
C TYR A 264 -1.96 -2.37 15.83
N ASP A 265 -2.05 -3.67 15.54
CA ASP A 265 -1.42 -4.79 16.24
C ASP A 265 0.03 -5.05 15.81
N GLY A 266 0.51 -4.38 14.76
CA GLY A 266 1.87 -4.52 14.26
C GLY A 266 2.92 -3.92 15.21
N THR A 267 4.15 -4.43 15.12
CA THR A 267 5.30 -3.95 15.92
C THR A 267 5.70 -2.50 15.64
N SER A 268 5.24 -1.92 14.53
CA SER A 268 5.45 -0.51 14.16
C SER A 268 4.32 0.41 14.63
N SER A 269 3.26 -0.12 15.23
CA SER A 269 2.15 0.65 15.78
C SER A 269 2.43 0.99 17.24
N VAL A 270 2.40 2.28 17.58
CA VAL A 270 2.60 2.76 18.95
C VAL A 270 1.52 3.76 19.30
N PHE A 271 1.04 3.72 20.54
CA PHE A 271 0.07 4.68 21.06
C PHE A 271 0.78 5.66 21.98
N ALA A 272 0.53 6.96 21.77
CA ALA A 272 1.16 8.02 22.56
C ALA A 272 0.79 7.93 24.05
N ASP A 273 -0.44 7.54 24.36
CA ASP A 273 -0.92 7.30 25.71
C ASP A 273 -1.79 6.02 25.76
N GLY A 274 -1.17 4.89 26.15
CA GLY A 274 -1.89 3.63 26.33
C GLY A 274 -2.85 3.63 27.53
N THR A 275 -2.63 4.48 28.53
CA THR A 275 -3.48 4.55 29.73
C THR A 275 -4.82 5.20 29.41
N LEU A 276 -4.80 6.26 28.59
CA LEU A 276 -6.00 6.90 28.09
C LEU A 276 -6.84 5.94 27.25
N VAL A 277 -6.22 5.17 26.34
CA VAL A 277 -6.93 4.16 25.53
C VAL A 277 -7.58 3.10 26.44
N GLY A 278 -6.88 2.64 27.48
CA GLY A 278 -7.43 1.70 28.45
C GLY A 278 -8.62 2.28 29.25
N MET A 279 -8.53 3.55 29.66
CA MET A 279 -9.64 4.24 30.34
C MET A 279 -10.86 4.38 29.41
N MET A 280 -10.65 4.80 28.17
CA MET A 280 -11.73 4.94 27.18
C MET A 280 -12.36 3.59 26.82
N LEU A 281 -11.57 2.51 26.78
CA LEU A 281 -12.10 1.16 26.63
C LEU A 281 -13.00 0.76 27.81
N ASN A 282 -12.64 1.12 29.04
CA ASN A 282 -13.47 0.87 30.21
C ASN A 282 -14.78 1.68 30.16
N GLU A 283 -14.73 2.95 29.75
CA GLU A 283 -15.93 3.77 29.55
C GLU A 283 -16.80 3.26 28.39
N PHE A 284 -16.18 2.68 27.37
CA PHE A 284 -16.89 1.90 26.36
C PHE A 284 -17.52 0.65 26.97
N LEU A 285 -16.84 -0.18 27.76
CA LEU A 285 -17.47 -1.36 28.36
C LEU A 285 -18.65 -1.01 29.29
N LYS A 286 -18.61 0.16 29.95
CA LYS A 286 -19.71 0.68 30.78
C LYS A 286 -20.89 1.28 30.00
N GLY A 287 -20.79 1.42 28.67
CA GLY A 287 -21.86 2.01 27.85
C GLY A 287 -21.80 3.52 27.69
N VAL A 288 -20.82 4.21 28.27
CA VAL A 288 -20.73 5.69 28.26
C VAL A 288 -20.21 6.21 26.92
N LEU A 289 -19.26 5.49 26.30
CA LEU A 289 -18.63 5.89 25.04
C LEU A 289 -19.16 5.05 23.87
N SER A 290 -19.45 5.65 22.72
CA SER A 290 -19.82 4.88 21.51
C SER A 290 -18.60 4.26 20.83
N ARG A 291 -18.83 3.26 19.98
CA ARG A 291 -17.81 2.66 19.11
C ARG A 291 -17.00 3.72 18.36
N ASP A 292 -17.69 4.65 17.70
CA ASP A 292 -17.04 5.68 16.87
C ASP A 292 -16.22 6.66 17.71
N GLY A 293 -16.67 6.94 18.93
CA GLY A 293 -15.94 7.76 19.88
C GLY A 293 -14.61 7.12 20.29
N LEU A 294 -14.66 5.84 20.67
CA LEU A 294 -13.46 5.07 21.02
C LEU A 294 -12.50 4.96 19.83
N TRP A 295 -13.02 4.65 18.64
CA TRP A 295 -12.20 4.49 17.43
C TRP A 295 -11.49 5.79 17.04
N ARG A 296 -12.18 6.93 17.12
CA ARG A 296 -11.59 8.24 16.86
C ARG A 296 -10.43 8.54 17.81
N GLU A 297 -10.56 8.16 19.08
CA GLU A 297 -9.49 8.34 20.07
C GLU A 297 -8.29 7.44 19.79
N ILE A 298 -8.53 6.16 19.51
CA ILE A 298 -7.48 5.20 19.14
C ILE A 298 -6.68 5.74 17.95
N ARG A 299 -7.37 6.22 16.91
CA ARG A 299 -6.73 6.81 15.72
C ARG A 299 -5.95 8.08 16.03
N ARG A 300 -6.44 8.91 16.96
CA ARG A 300 -5.76 10.15 17.40
C ARG A 300 -4.48 9.85 18.16
N GLN A 301 -4.48 8.82 18.99
CA GLN A 301 -3.32 8.42 19.80
C GLN A 301 -2.31 7.57 19.03
N HIS A 302 -2.75 6.93 17.95
CA HIS A 302 -1.90 6.10 17.12
C HIS A 302 -0.81 6.92 16.42
N ARG A 303 0.42 6.42 16.53
CA ARG A 303 1.61 6.91 15.83
C ARG A 303 2.31 5.72 15.20
N GLN A 304 2.78 5.90 13.98
CA GLN A 304 3.67 4.92 13.38
C GLN A 304 5.08 5.17 13.89
N HIS A 305 5.64 4.18 14.59
CA HIS A 305 7.05 4.16 14.89
C HIS A 305 7.79 3.52 13.72
N THR A 306 8.65 4.28 13.08
CA THR A 306 9.60 3.74 12.11
C THR A 306 10.69 3.01 12.88
N THR A 307 10.49 1.73 13.14
CA THR A 307 11.60 0.85 13.49
C THR A 307 12.59 0.93 12.32
N HIS A 308 13.85 1.27 12.59
CA HIS A 308 14.92 1.37 11.59
C HIS A 308 15.33 -0.01 11.05
N SER A 309 14.38 -0.92 10.83
CA SER A 309 14.55 -2.03 9.91
C SER A 309 14.49 -1.43 8.51
N SER A 310 15.64 -0.97 8.00
CA SER A 310 15.79 -0.56 6.61
C SER A 310 15.10 -1.60 5.72
N PRO A 311 14.00 -1.25 5.03
CA PRO A 311 13.25 -2.21 4.22
C PRO A 311 14.10 -2.73 3.04
N ASP A 312 15.14 -1.98 2.67
CA ASP A 312 16.19 -2.42 1.79
C ASP A 312 17.44 -2.80 2.61
N PHE A 313 17.68 -4.10 2.72
CA PHE A 313 19.01 -4.65 3.00
C PHE A 313 19.93 -4.32 1.81
N GLY A 314 21.16 -3.86 2.09
CA GLY A 314 22.13 -3.44 1.07
C GLY A 314 22.27 -1.92 0.90
N SER A 315 22.75 -1.48 -0.26
CA SER A 315 23.15 -0.10 -0.58
C SER A 315 22.02 0.94 -0.66
N GLY A 316 20.87 0.69 -0.01
CA GLY A 316 19.89 1.73 0.31
C GLY A 316 19.31 2.47 -0.90
N GLY A 317 18.74 1.73 -1.86
CA GLY A 317 17.96 2.34 -2.94
C GLY A 317 18.79 3.00 -4.05
N PHE A 318 20.11 2.81 -4.09
CA PHE A 318 21.01 3.38 -5.11
C PHE A 318 20.60 3.10 -6.57
N SER A 319 19.76 2.09 -6.83
CA SER A 319 19.24 1.79 -8.18
C SER A 319 17.79 1.26 -8.26
N ARG A 320 17.06 1.05 -7.16
CA ARG A 320 15.66 0.53 -7.26
C ARG A 320 14.66 1.56 -7.79
N ARG A 321 15.04 2.84 -7.89
CA ARG A 321 14.22 3.93 -8.42
C ARG A 321 14.65 4.36 -9.83
N GLY A 322 15.19 3.44 -10.64
CA GLY A 322 15.76 3.75 -11.96
C GLY A 322 15.27 2.87 -13.13
N SER A 323 14.30 1.97 -12.92
CA SER A 323 13.62 1.25 -14.00
C SER A 323 12.21 1.82 -14.17
N GLY A 324 12.11 3.04 -14.69
CA GLY A 324 10.84 3.72 -14.91
C GLY A 324 11.05 5.14 -15.39
N TRP A 325 10.84 5.34 -16.69
CA TRP A 325 10.84 6.63 -17.36
C TRP A 325 9.82 7.62 -16.74
N GLY A 326 10.14 8.91 -16.76
CA GLY A 326 9.15 10.01 -16.71
C GLY A 326 8.70 10.42 -15.31
N GLY A 327 9.35 11.43 -14.73
CA GLY A 327 8.92 12.05 -13.48
C GLY A 327 9.52 13.43 -13.30
N SER A 328 8.89 14.42 -13.95
CA SER A 328 9.06 15.85 -13.68
C SER A 328 9.04 16.12 -12.17
N GLY A 329 10.21 16.48 -11.62
CA GLY A 329 10.37 16.89 -10.23
C GLY A 329 11.46 17.95 -10.15
N GLY A 330 11.04 19.21 -10.25
CA GLY A 330 11.92 20.36 -10.30
C GLY A 330 12.85 20.47 -9.10
N PHE A 331 14.13 20.60 -9.38
CA PHE A 331 15.07 21.26 -8.49
C PHE A 331 15.43 22.61 -9.09
N GLY A 332 14.83 23.66 -8.51
CA GLY A 332 15.31 25.02 -8.66
C GLY A 332 16.62 25.17 -7.89
N SER A 333 17.70 25.45 -8.61
CA SER A 333 18.93 26.06 -8.09
C SER A 333 19.53 26.78 -9.30
N GLY A 334 19.42 28.10 -9.39
CA GLY A 334 20.34 28.98 -8.69
C GLY A 334 21.39 29.41 -9.70
N GLY A 335 21.06 30.44 -10.49
CA GLY A 335 21.90 30.95 -11.57
C GLY A 335 23.30 31.32 -11.08
N GLY A 336 24.29 30.61 -11.60
CA GLY A 336 25.70 30.94 -11.50
C GLY A 336 26.23 31.24 -12.90
N GLY A 337 26.35 32.53 -13.24
CA GLY A 337 26.89 32.97 -14.51
C GLY A 337 28.37 32.59 -14.65
N PHE A 338 28.68 31.77 -15.66
CA PHE A 338 30.05 31.57 -16.10
C PHE A 338 30.42 32.67 -17.11
N LYS A 339 31.30 33.57 -16.67
CA LYS A 339 32.02 34.54 -17.50
C LYS A 339 33.10 33.80 -18.28
N THR A 340 33.01 33.82 -19.60
CA THR A 340 34.15 33.57 -20.48
C THR A 340 34.96 34.86 -20.60
N GLY A 341 36.17 34.91 -20.01
CA GLY A 341 37.25 35.79 -20.47
C GLY A 341 38.15 34.92 -21.35
N GLY A 342 38.37 35.24 -22.63
CA GLY A 342 39.37 36.20 -23.12
C GLY A 342 40.72 35.48 -23.27
N GLY A 343 41.43 35.44 -24.40
CA GLY A 343 41.31 36.07 -25.71
C GLY A 343 42.48 35.64 -26.60
N PHE A 344 42.39 36.05 -27.88
CA PHE A 344 43.30 35.87 -29.02
C PHE A 344 43.39 34.48 -29.66
#